data_AF-A0A9W6WS90-F1
#
_entry.id   AF-A0A9W6WS90-F1
#
_cell.length_a   1.000
_cell.length_b   1.000
_cell.length_c   1.000
_cell.angle_alpha   90.00
_cell.angle_beta   90.00
_cell.angle_gamma   90.00
#
_symmetry.space_group_name_H-M   'P 1'
#
loop_
_entity.id
_entity.type
_entity.pdbx_description
1 polymer ?
#
loop_
_entity_poly.entity_id
_entity_poly.type
_entity_poly.pdbx_seq_one_letter_code
_entity_poly.pdbx_strand_id
1 'polypeptide(L)'
;MFVTRGVVKSEITSATAGTFIIFAGKILLTYADTLRNAVCNPIPSPQLDPPTISMTFGVNDAPTAGKEGKFLTSSHIKQRLERECENNVAISISPSTSSEAFDVHGRGELQLAILIEEMRREGFEMSVSAPQVLFQTDPETNQKLEPIEEVTIDVDSDFSGTVIDKLSTRGGEIIEFKEMHDKVRLQFKIPSRCLMGYRSEVRAYALNSLEDRGEMFVKPGDEVYEGMIVGEHSRPTDIEINPTKEKKLTNMRAAGTDENIKLSPIRQMSLEDVVTYIGEDEMIDVSPTKIRMRKRELTANGRKRMQGKKK
;
A
#
# COMPACT_ATOMS: atom_id res chain seq x y z
N MET A 1 -34.57 13.28 -18.77
CA MET A 1 -33.94 13.07 -17.44
C MET A 1 -34.55 11.84 -16.83
N PHE A 2 -33.89 11.19 -15.86
CA PHE A 2 -34.47 10.00 -15.22
C PHE A 2 -34.57 10.20 -13.71
N VAL A 3 -35.58 9.60 -13.10
CA VAL A 3 -35.69 9.47 -11.64
C VAL A 3 -35.71 7.98 -11.29
N THR A 4 -35.03 7.62 -10.21
CA THR A 4 -35.07 6.26 -9.67
C THR A 4 -35.96 6.24 -8.45
N ARG A 5 -37.00 5.40 -8.45
CA ARG A 5 -37.87 5.15 -7.29
C ARG A 5 -37.77 3.67 -6.91
N GLY A 6 -37.05 3.39 -5.82
CA GLY A 6 -36.65 2.02 -5.48
C GLY A 6 -35.66 1.49 -6.51
N VAL A 7 -36.01 0.38 -7.17
CA VAL A 7 -35.21 -0.22 -8.26
C VAL A 7 -35.68 0.18 -9.66
N VAL A 8 -36.81 0.89 -9.79
CA VAL A 8 -37.38 1.25 -11.09
C VAL A 8 -36.88 2.63 -11.52
N LYS A 9 -36.33 2.68 -12.73
CA LYS A 9 -35.91 3.92 -13.40
C LYS A 9 -37.00 4.36 -14.37
N SER A 10 -37.49 5.59 -14.20
CA SER A 10 -38.53 6.17 -15.06
C SER A 10 -38.05 7.48 -15.67
N GLU A 11 -38.43 7.71 -16.93
CA GLU A 11 -38.13 8.96 -17.61
C GLU A 11 -39.05 10.09 -17.13
N ILE A 12 -38.48 11.29 -16.97
CA ILE A 12 -39.18 12.50 -16.54
C ILE A 12 -38.76 13.71 -17.38
N THR A 13 -39.70 14.64 -17.57
CA THR A 13 -39.52 15.91 -18.29
C THR A 13 -39.20 17.09 -17.37
N SER A 14 -39.64 17.06 -16.11
CA SER A 14 -39.34 18.09 -15.11
C SER A 14 -39.09 17.47 -13.73
N ALA A 15 -38.32 18.19 -12.91
CA ALA A 15 -38.02 17.83 -11.53
C ALA A 15 -38.04 19.09 -10.66
N THR A 16 -38.40 18.94 -9.38
CA THR A 16 -38.39 20.03 -8.40
C THR A 16 -37.16 19.92 -7.49
N ALA A 17 -36.85 21.00 -6.77
CA ALA A 17 -35.80 21.00 -5.75
C ALA A 17 -35.98 19.83 -4.76
N GLY A 18 -34.88 19.18 -4.39
CA GLY A 18 -34.87 17.99 -3.53
C GLY A 18 -35.06 16.65 -4.28
N THR A 19 -35.29 16.66 -5.59
CA THR A 19 -35.41 15.43 -6.38
C THR A 19 -34.03 14.94 -6.84
N PHE A 20 -33.67 13.70 -6.51
CA PHE A 20 -32.50 13.05 -7.08
C PHE A 20 -32.80 12.59 -8.51
N ILE A 21 -32.08 13.15 -9.48
CA ILE A 21 -32.24 12.82 -10.90
C ILE A 21 -30.93 12.30 -11.49
N ILE A 22 -31.05 11.46 -12.51
CA ILE A 22 -29.93 11.04 -13.34
C ILE A 22 -30.05 11.80 -14.67
N PHE A 23 -29.00 12.56 -14.97
CA PHE A 23 -28.86 13.27 -16.24
C PHE A 23 -27.96 12.45 -17.17
N ALA A 24 -28.38 12.24 -18.42
CA ALA A 24 -27.58 11.54 -19.42
C ALA A 24 -27.21 12.53 -20.53
N GLY A 25 -25.92 12.69 -20.82
CA GLY A 25 -25.43 13.62 -21.83
C GLY A 25 -23.91 13.58 -21.96
N LYS A 26 -23.37 14.10 -23.07
CA LYS A 26 -21.92 14.21 -23.33
C LYS A 26 -21.32 15.46 -22.66
N ILE A 27 -21.52 15.61 -21.36
CA ILE A 27 -20.88 16.69 -20.59
C ILE A 27 -19.98 16.00 -19.57
N LEU A 28 -18.69 16.33 -19.59
CA LEU A 28 -17.75 15.95 -18.53
C LEU A 28 -18.11 16.77 -17.30
N LEU A 29 -18.79 16.13 -16.35
CA LEU A 29 -19.13 16.69 -15.05
C LEU A 29 -18.39 15.90 -13.99
N THR A 30 -17.81 16.61 -13.04
CA THR A 30 -17.25 16.06 -11.81
C THR A 30 -18.23 16.29 -10.64
N TYR A 31 -18.00 15.63 -9.51
CA TYR A 31 -18.77 15.83 -8.29
C TYR A 31 -18.77 17.30 -7.79
N ALA A 32 -17.76 18.10 -8.19
CA ALA A 32 -17.61 19.49 -7.79
C ALA A 32 -18.40 20.45 -8.69
N ASP A 33 -18.99 19.98 -9.79
CA ASP A 33 -19.66 20.85 -10.75
C ASP A 33 -21.11 21.13 -10.36
N THR A 34 -21.51 22.41 -10.43
CA THR A 34 -22.91 22.82 -10.32
C THR A 34 -23.51 23.02 -11.71
N LEU A 35 -24.41 22.13 -12.13
CA LEU A 35 -25.26 22.37 -13.29
C LEU A 35 -26.29 23.44 -12.99
N ARG A 36 -26.27 24.52 -13.76
CA ARG A 36 -27.14 25.69 -13.55
C ARG A 36 -27.53 26.37 -14.86
N ASN A 37 -28.53 27.23 -14.78
CA ASN A 37 -28.78 28.24 -15.81
C ASN A 37 -27.73 29.37 -15.71
N ALA A 38 -27.46 30.05 -16.82
CA ALA A 38 -26.41 31.06 -16.97
C ALA A 38 -26.49 32.22 -15.96
N VAL A 39 -27.69 32.50 -15.44
CA VAL A 39 -28.00 33.67 -14.60
C VAL A 39 -27.78 33.43 -13.09
N CYS A 40 -27.53 32.18 -12.66
CA CYS A 40 -27.40 31.84 -11.24
C CYS A 40 -25.93 31.73 -10.79
N ASN A 41 -25.65 32.01 -9.52
CA ASN A 41 -24.34 31.72 -8.92
C ASN A 41 -24.18 30.20 -8.69
N PRO A 42 -22.96 29.64 -8.83
CA PRO A 42 -22.71 28.24 -8.51
C PRO A 42 -22.87 27.98 -7.00
N ILE A 43 -23.31 26.78 -6.66
CA ILE A 43 -23.35 26.34 -5.26
C ILE A 43 -21.92 25.99 -4.85
N PRO A 44 -21.44 26.42 -3.66
CA PRO A 44 -20.13 26.01 -3.18
C PRO A 44 -20.04 24.49 -3.09
N SER A 45 -19.03 23.94 -3.75
CA SER A 45 -18.76 22.50 -3.71
C SER A 45 -18.13 22.14 -2.36
N PRO A 46 -18.43 20.96 -1.81
CA PRO A 46 -17.73 20.48 -0.61
C PRO A 46 -16.24 20.39 -0.91
N GLN A 47 -15.41 20.89 0.01
CA GLN A 47 -13.97 20.74 -0.09
C GLN A 47 -13.63 19.26 0.12
N LEU A 48 -12.91 18.68 -0.84
CA LEU A 48 -12.29 17.39 -0.60
C LEU A 48 -11.01 17.58 0.19
N ASP A 49 -10.86 16.79 1.24
CA ASP A 49 -9.54 16.53 1.79
C ASP A 49 -8.59 16.02 0.70
N PRO A 50 -7.38 16.57 0.63
CA PRO A 50 -6.38 16.21 -0.36
C PRO A 50 -5.87 14.78 -0.14
N PRO A 51 -5.26 14.16 -1.15
CA PRO A 51 -4.54 12.90 -0.96
C PRO A 51 -3.34 13.10 -0.04
N THR A 52 -3.06 12.09 0.78
CA THR A 52 -1.98 12.09 1.79
C THR A 52 -0.85 11.13 1.43
N ILE A 53 -1.12 10.16 0.55
CA ILE A 53 -0.17 9.10 0.16
C ILE A 53 -0.10 9.00 -1.37
N SER A 54 1.08 8.69 -1.87
CA SER A 54 1.37 8.39 -3.28
C SER A 54 2.02 7.02 -3.42
N MET A 55 1.61 6.27 -4.44
CA MET A 55 2.24 5.02 -4.87
C MET A 55 2.37 5.02 -6.38
N THR A 56 3.50 4.56 -6.91
CA THR A 56 3.70 4.42 -8.35
C THR A 56 3.25 3.04 -8.81
N PHE A 57 2.34 2.99 -9.77
CA PHE A 57 1.83 1.78 -10.43
C PHE A 57 2.42 1.71 -11.83
N GLY A 58 3.05 0.60 -12.19
CA GLY A 58 3.69 0.45 -13.49
C GLY A 58 3.58 -0.94 -14.07
N VAL A 59 4.10 -1.08 -15.28
CA VAL A 59 4.26 -2.40 -15.92
C VAL A 59 5.16 -3.28 -15.05
N ASN A 60 4.82 -4.57 -14.97
CA ASN A 60 5.69 -5.54 -14.30
C ASN A 60 6.92 -5.83 -15.17
N ASP A 61 8.10 -5.44 -14.70
CA ASP A 61 9.40 -5.67 -15.34
C ASP A 61 10.18 -6.83 -14.71
N ALA A 62 9.56 -7.59 -13.79
CA ALA A 62 10.19 -8.75 -13.18
C ALA A 62 10.43 -9.88 -14.21
N PRO A 63 11.43 -10.75 -14.00
CA PRO A 63 11.66 -11.93 -14.86
C PRO A 63 10.48 -12.92 -14.93
N THR A 64 9.55 -12.82 -13.98
CA THR A 64 8.32 -13.63 -13.94
C THR A 64 7.13 -12.99 -14.65
N ALA A 65 7.34 -11.81 -15.27
CA ALA A 65 6.29 -11.03 -15.89
C ALA A 65 5.60 -11.76 -17.05
N GLY A 66 4.28 -11.61 -17.17
CA GLY A 66 3.50 -12.08 -18.30
C GLY A 66 3.11 -13.57 -18.24
N LYS A 67 3.29 -14.22 -17.10
CA LYS A 67 2.95 -15.65 -16.92
C LYS A 67 1.51 -15.89 -16.49
N GLU A 68 0.87 -14.93 -15.82
CA GLU A 68 -0.42 -15.13 -15.15
C GLU A 68 -1.45 -14.06 -15.51
N GLY A 69 -1.02 -12.81 -15.73
CA GLY A 69 -1.90 -11.69 -16.03
C GLY A 69 -2.45 -11.65 -17.45
N LYS A 70 -3.66 -11.11 -17.59
CA LYS A 70 -4.27 -10.76 -18.89
C LYS A 70 -3.92 -9.33 -19.31
N PHE A 71 -3.79 -8.42 -18.34
CA PHE A 71 -3.55 -7.00 -18.57
C PHE A 71 -2.17 -6.61 -18.06
N LEU A 72 -1.23 -6.44 -18.99
CA LEU A 72 0.20 -6.25 -18.71
C LEU A 72 0.72 -4.87 -19.14
N THR A 73 0.00 -4.19 -20.03
CA THR A 73 0.50 -2.98 -20.69
C THR A 73 0.15 -1.73 -19.90
N SER A 74 1.02 -0.72 -19.99
CA SER A 74 0.80 0.59 -19.39
C SER A 74 -0.53 1.22 -19.80
N SER A 75 -0.98 1.00 -21.04
CA SER A 75 -2.28 1.50 -21.52
C SER A 75 -3.47 0.88 -20.79
N HIS A 76 -3.45 -0.43 -20.51
CA HIS A 76 -4.53 -1.08 -19.75
C HIS A 76 -4.55 -0.59 -18.30
N ILE A 77 -3.37 -0.48 -17.68
CA ILE A 77 -3.23 0.04 -16.31
C ILE A 77 -3.80 1.45 -16.24
N LYS A 78 -3.35 2.34 -17.14
CA LYS A 78 -3.84 3.71 -17.24
C LYS A 78 -5.36 3.79 -17.35
N GLN A 79 -5.93 3.05 -18.30
CA GLN A 79 -7.39 3.07 -18.54
C GLN A 79 -8.18 2.60 -17.30
N ARG A 80 -7.66 1.61 -16.56
CA ARG A 80 -8.29 1.12 -15.33
C ARG A 80 -8.20 2.13 -14.19
N LEU A 81 -7.07 2.81 -14.05
CA LEU A 81 -6.87 3.87 -13.07
C LEU A 81 -7.73 5.11 -13.39
N GLU A 82 -7.85 5.50 -14.66
CA GLU A 82 -8.73 6.58 -15.10
C GLU A 82 -10.20 6.29 -14.76
N ARG A 83 -10.65 5.04 -14.99
CA ARG A 83 -11.98 4.59 -14.59
C ARG A 83 -12.17 4.60 -13.07
N GLU A 84 -11.11 4.36 -12.30
CA GLU A 84 -11.17 4.48 -10.84
C GLU A 84 -11.39 5.93 -10.43
N CYS A 85 -10.61 6.87 -10.98
CA CYS A 85 -10.73 8.30 -10.71
C CYS A 85 -12.12 8.86 -11.07
N GLU A 86 -12.79 8.32 -12.09
CA GLU A 86 -14.16 8.70 -12.46
C GLU A 86 -15.19 8.37 -11.36
N ASN A 87 -14.97 7.29 -10.62
CA ASN A 87 -15.89 6.79 -9.59
C ASN A 87 -15.47 7.18 -8.17
N ASN A 88 -14.17 7.30 -7.93
CA ASN A 88 -13.58 7.45 -6.60
C ASN A 88 -12.86 8.78 -6.49
N VAL A 89 -13.56 9.75 -5.90
CA VAL A 89 -13.08 11.13 -5.81
C VAL A 89 -11.85 11.29 -4.91
N ALA A 90 -11.59 10.33 -4.04
CA ALA A 90 -10.43 10.33 -3.16
C ALA A 90 -9.16 9.80 -3.85
N ILE A 91 -9.25 9.31 -5.09
CA ILE A 91 -8.13 8.84 -5.88
C ILE A 91 -7.87 9.80 -7.03
N SER A 92 -6.59 10.11 -7.25
CA SER A 92 -6.16 10.86 -8.43
C SER A 92 -4.89 10.25 -8.98
N ILE A 93 -4.61 10.49 -10.27
CA ILE A 93 -3.40 10.00 -10.92
C ILE A 93 -2.62 11.12 -11.60
N SER A 94 -1.30 11.00 -11.60
CA SER A 94 -0.40 11.81 -12.42
C SER A 94 0.59 10.94 -13.18
N PRO A 95 1.17 11.45 -14.29
CA PRO A 95 2.27 10.77 -14.94
C PRO A 95 3.46 10.61 -13.98
N SER A 96 4.09 9.43 -13.97
CA SER A 96 5.32 9.21 -13.21
C SER A 96 6.56 9.63 -14.02
N THR A 97 7.73 9.41 -13.43
CA THR A 97 9.04 9.60 -14.11
C THR A 97 9.24 8.66 -15.29
N SER A 98 8.68 7.45 -15.22
CA SER A 98 8.67 6.47 -16.31
C SER A 98 7.39 6.62 -17.12
N SER A 99 7.48 6.50 -18.46
CA SER A 99 6.32 6.50 -19.34
C SER A 99 5.43 5.27 -19.18
N GLU A 100 5.93 4.22 -18.53
CA GLU A 100 5.21 2.97 -18.26
C GLU A 100 4.67 2.89 -16.84
N ALA A 101 4.68 4.01 -16.10
CA ALA A 101 4.19 4.08 -14.74
C ALA A 101 3.38 5.36 -14.46
N PHE A 102 2.52 5.28 -13.45
CA PHE A 102 1.60 6.33 -13.04
C PHE A 102 1.67 6.48 -11.53
N ASP A 103 1.78 7.71 -11.05
CA ASP A 103 1.71 7.99 -9.62
C ASP A 103 0.22 8.10 -9.25
N VAL A 104 -0.20 7.26 -8.32
CA VAL A 104 -1.57 7.14 -7.84
C VAL A 104 -1.60 7.70 -6.42
N HIS A 105 -2.41 8.74 -6.25
CA HIS A 105 -2.56 9.45 -5.00
C HIS A 105 -3.86 9.05 -4.33
N GLY A 106 -3.81 8.75 -3.04
CA GLY A 106 -4.96 8.39 -2.22
C GLY A 106 -4.89 9.01 -0.82
N ARG A 107 -5.97 8.86 -0.06
CA ARG A 107 -6.07 9.38 1.33
C ARG A 107 -5.52 8.43 2.39
N GLY A 108 -5.20 7.20 2.02
CA GLY A 108 -4.74 6.20 2.96
C GLY A 108 -4.16 4.98 2.25
N GLU A 109 -3.30 4.28 2.97
CA GLU A 109 -2.60 3.11 2.44
C GLU A 109 -3.58 1.97 2.11
N LEU A 110 -4.56 1.76 2.99
CA LEU A 110 -5.58 0.72 2.81
C LEU A 110 -6.43 0.97 1.55
N GLN A 111 -6.71 2.23 1.22
CA GLN A 111 -7.47 2.58 0.02
C GLN A 111 -6.73 2.10 -1.24
N LEU A 112 -5.43 2.36 -1.31
CA LEU A 112 -4.61 1.95 -2.46
C LEU A 112 -4.39 0.43 -2.46
N ALA A 113 -4.25 -0.21 -1.29
CA ALA A 113 -4.17 -1.66 -1.18
C ALA A 113 -5.44 -2.37 -1.72
N ILE A 114 -6.63 -1.82 -1.46
CA ILE A 114 -7.90 -2.33 -2.01
C ILE A 114 -7.89 -2.22 -3.53
N LEU A 115 -7.51 -1.06 -4.08
CA LEU A 115 -7.44 -0.88 -5.54
C LEU A 115 -6.49 -1.88 -6.19
N ILE A 116 -5.32 -2.12 -5.58
CA ILE A 116 -4.36 -3.11 -6.05
C ILE A 116 -4.99 -4.51 -6.04
N GLU A 117 -5.70 -4.88 -4.96
CA GLU A 117 -6.35 -6.19 -4.84
C GLU A 117 -7.49 -6.38 -5.85
N GLU A 118 -8.27 -5.33 -6.12
CA GLU A 118 -9.31 -5.36 -7.16
C GLU A 118 -8.71 -5.57 -8.55
N MET A 119 -7.71 -4.77 -8.91
CA MET A 119 -6.98 -4.92 -10.18
C MET A 119 -6.36 -6.32 -10.30
N ARG A 120 -5.78 -6.84 -9.21
CA ARG A 120 -5.24 -8.20 -9.15
C ARG A 120 -6.32 -9.24 -9.50
N ARG A 121 -7.51 -9.13 -8.90
CA ARG A 121 -8.65 -10.04 -9.15
C ARG A 121 -9.24 -9.88 -10.56
N GLU A 122 -9.15 -8.70 -11.14
CA GLU A 122 -9.54 -8.43 -12.53
C GLU A 122 -8.58 -9.06 -13.55
N GLY A 123 -7.40 -9.51 -13.13
CA GLY A 123 -6.42 -10.17 -13.99
C GLY A 123 -5.26 -9.26 -14.40
N PHE A 124 -5.05 -8.14 -13.73
CA PHE A 124 -3.89 -7.26 -13.97
C PHE A 124 -2.62 -7.88 -13.42
N GLU A 125 -1.52 -7.57 -14.10
CA GLU A 125 -0.19 -7.86 -13.63
C GLU A 125 0.66 -6.59 -13.74
N MET A 126 1.14 -6.12 -12.60
CA MET A 126 1.72 -4.79 -12.44
C MET A 126 2.76 -4.77 -11.33
N SER A 127 3.64 -3.77 -11.39
CA SER A 127 4.56 -3.45 -10.32
C SER A 127 4.06 -2.22 -9.56
N VAL A 128 4.22 -2.22 -8.24
CA VAL A 128 3.76 -1.15 -7.36
C VAL A 128 4.89 -0.73 -6.42
N SER A 129 5.14 0.56 -6.24
CA SER A 129 6.13 1.07 -5.28
C SER A 129 5.61 1.07 -3.84
N ALA A 130 6.51 1.24 -2.88
CA ALA A 130 6.12 1.57 -1.51
C ALA A 130 5.30 2.87 -1.45
N PRO A 131 4.38 2.98 -0.48
CA PRO A 131 3.65 4.22 -0.24
C PRO A 131 4.59 5.31 0.27
N GLN A 132 4.44 6.52 -0.26
CA GLN A 132 5.16 7.71 0.17
C GLN A 132 4.18 8.78 0.61
N VAL A 133 4.49 9.46 1.72
CA VAL A 133 3.68 10.61 2.15
C VAL A 133 3.82 11.78 1.18
N LEU A 134 2.69 12.41 0.89
CA LEU A 134 2.64 13.64 0.12
C LEU A 134 2.82 14.83 1.06
N PHE A 135 3.88 15.59 0.84
CA PHE A 135 4.08 16.86 1.53
C PHE A 135 3.41 17.97 0.76
N GLN A 136 2.87 18.95 1.49
CA GLN A 136 2.31 20.16 0.92
C GLN A 136 3.18 21.35 1.30
N THR A 137 3.12 22.41 0.51
CA THR A 137 3.70 23.69 0.90
C THR A 137 2.56 24.60 1.32
N ASP A 138 2.64 25.12 2.54
CA ASP A 138 1.69 26.11 3.04
C ASP A 138 1.74 27.38 2.15
N PRO A 139 0.61 27.79 1.55
CA PRO A 139 0.57 28.98 0.70
C PRO A 139 0.93 30.28 1.44
N GLU A 140 0.67 30.36 2.75
CA GLU A 140 0.87 31.58 3.54
C GLU A 140 2.26 31.63 4.17
N THR A 141 2.74 30.50 4.70
CA THR A 141 4.01 30.44 5.45
C THR A 141 5.18 29.91 4.63
N ASN A 142 4.93 29.35 3.44
CA ASN A 142 5.90 28.66 2.58
C ASN A 142 6.63 27.49 3.29
N GLN A 143 6.08 27.00 4.39
CA GLN A 143 6.62 25.88 5.13
C GLN A 143 6.13 24.56 4.54
N LYS A 144 6.97 23.53 4.64
CA LYS A 144 6.63 22.17 4.22
C LYS A 144 5.75 21.53 5.29
N LEU A 145 4.49 21.30 4.96
CA LEU A 145 3.50 20.60 5.76
C LEU A 145 3.53 19.10 5.46
N GLU A 146 3.30 18.29 6.49
CA GLU A 146 3.13 16.85 6.36
C GLU A 146 1.76 16.42 6.94
N PRO A 147 1.17 15.32 6.43
CA PRO A 147 -0.12 14.86 6.92
C PRO A 147 0.02 14.22 8.31
N ILE A 148 -0.81 14.67 9.25
CA ILE A 148 -0.90 14.16 10.62
C ILE A 148 -2.18 13.33 10.76
N GLU A 149 -2.06 12.14 11.33
CA GLU A 149 -3.15 11.22 11.60
C GLU A 149 -3.50 11.23 13.09
N GLU A 150 -4.78 11.08 13.40
CA GLU A 150 -5.27 10.84 14.76
C GLU A 150 -5.52 9.35 14.96
N VAL A 151 -4.68 8.71 15.77
CA VAL A 151 -4.69 7.27 15.99
C VAL A 151 -5.31 6.96 17.35
N THR A 152 -6.39 6.19 17.33
CA THR A 152 -6.99 5.63 18.54
C THR A 152 -6.66 4.15 18.66
N ILE A 153 -6.12 3.74 19.81
CA ILE A 153 -5.78 2.34 20.09
C ILE A 153 -6.41 1.91 21.40
N ASP A 154 -7.16 0.81 21.36
CA ASP A 154 -7.64 0.10 22.54
C ASP A 154 -6.76 -1.12 22.79
N VAL A 155 -6.06 -1.15 23.93
CA VAL A 155 -5.20 -2.28 24.33
C VAL A 155 -5.48 -2.70 25.76
N ASP A 156 -5.13 -3.93 26.12
CA ASP A 156 -5.17 -4.37 27.51
C ASP A 156 -4.13 -3.57 28.32
N SER A 157 -4.42 -3.33 29.61
CA SER A 157 -3.61 -2.46 30.49
C SER A 157 -2.13 -2.83 30.47
N ASP A 158 -1.82 -4.12 30.39
CA ASP A 158 -0.46 -4.67 30.47
C ASP A 158 0.41 -4.28 29.27
N PHE A 159 -0.20 -3.98 28.12
CA PHE A 159 0.52 -3.61 26.89
C PHE A 159 0.55 -2.10 26.63
N SER A 160 -0.18 -1.31 27.43
CA SER A 160 -0.30 0.14 27.25
C SER A 160 1.06 0.84 27.25
N GLY A 161 1.95 0.50 28.17
CA GLY A 161 3.30 1.06 28.25
C GLY A 161 4.15 0.81 27.00
N THR A 162 4.11 -0.42 26.46
CA THR A 162 4.84 -0.77 25.23
C THR A 162 4.30 0.00 24.02
N VAL A 163 2.98 0.14 23.91
CA VAL A 163 2.34 0.89 22.82
C VAL A 163 2.71 2.38 22.89
N ILE A 164 2.68 2.97 24.09
CA ILE A 164 3.08 4.36 24.32
C ILE A 164 4.53 4.59 23.91
N ASP A 165 5.44 3.75 24.36
CA ASP A 165 6.88 3.89 24.08
C ASP A 165 7.17 3.78 22.57
N LYS A 166 6.56 2.79 21.90
CA LYS A 166 6.72 2.59 20.45
C LYS A 166 6.18 3.76 19.63
N LEU A 167 4.99 4.28 19.95
CA LEU A 167 4.42 5.40 19.19
C LEU A 167 5.13 6.72 19.49
N SER A 168 5.51 6.96 20.74
CA SER A 168 6.26 8.17 21.12
C SER A 168 7.64 8.21 20.45
N THR A 169 8.34 7.08 20.38
CA THR A 169 9.62 6.96 19.65
C THR A 169 9.47 7.24 18.15
N ARG A 170 8.27 7.01 17.59
CA ARG A 170 7.92 7.32 16.20
C ARG A 170 7.43 8.77 16.02
N GLY A 171 7.54 9.62 17.04
CA GLY A 171 7.10 11.02 16.97
C GLY A 171 5.59 11.19 17.13
N GLY A 172 4.91 10.21 17.73
CA GLY A 172 3.52 10.35 18.15
C GLY A 172 3.40 11.18 19.42
N GLU A 173 2.46 12.11 19.45
CA GLU A 173 2.11 12.94 20.60
C GLU A 173 0.80 12.43 21.21
N ILE A 174 0.81 12.13 22.52
CA ILE A 174 -0.40 11.68 23.23
C ILE A 174 -1.38 12.84 23.34
N ILE A 175 -2.62 12.60 22.91
CA ILE A 175 -3.76 13.51 23.10
C ILE A 175 -4.53 13.13 24.35
N GLU A 176 -4.89 11.85 24.46
CA GLU A 176 -5.78 11.35 25.50
C GLU A 176 -5.32 9.97 25.97
N PHE A 177 -5.39 9.78 27.29
CA PHE A 177 -5.21 8.51 27.96
C PHE A 177 -6.47 8.23 28.79
N LYS A 178 -7.16 7.14 28.49
CA LYS A 178 -8.42 6.79 29.16
C LYS A 178 -8.41 5.34 29.62
N GLU A 179 -8.42 5.16 30.93
CA GLU A 179 -8.59 3.85 31.54
C GLU A 179 -10.06 3.42 31.48
N MET A 180 -10.27 2.21 31.01
CA MET A 180 -11.50 1.43 31.12
C MET A 180 -11.15 0.17 31.92
N HIS A 181 -12.15 -0.55 32.44
CA HIS A 181 -11.95 -1.66 33.38
C HIS A 181 -10.76 -2.59 33.03
N ASP A 182 -10.81 -3.25 31.88
CA ASP A 182 -9.77 -4.21 31.47
C ASP A 182 -8.90 -3.67 30.31
N LYS A 183 -9.14 -2.43 29.87
CA LYS A 183 -8.51 -1.86 28.68
C LYS A 183 -8.17 -0.40 28.85
N VAL A 184 -7.11 0.04 28.17
CA VAL A 184 -6.72 1.44 28.07
C VAL A 184 -6.96 1.89 26.62
N ARG A 185 -7.67 3.01 26.47
CA ARG A 185 -7.77 3.74 25.22
C ARG A 185 -6.71 4.82 25.18
N LEU A 186 -5.88 4.78 24.15
CA LEU A 186 -4.85 5.77 23.89
C LEU A 186 -5.17 6.50 22.59
N GLN A 187 -5.08 7.83 22.60
CA GLN A 187 -5.20 8.66 21.41
C GLN A 187 -3.90 9.42 21.16
N PHE A 188 -3.42 9.40 19.92
CA PHE A 188 -2.20 10.08 19.50
C PHE A 188 -2.44 10.93 18.26
N LYS A 189 -1.72 12.06 18.14
CA LYS A 189 -1.42 12.69 16.84
C LYS A 189 -0.07 12.18 16.38
N ILE A 190 0.02 11.67 15.17
CA ILE A 190 1.29 11.15 14.65
C ILE A 190 1.43 11.49 13.16
N PRO A 191 2.63 11.87 12.69
CA PRO A 191 2.87 12.01 11.26
C PRO A 191 2.62 10.70 10.51
N SER A 192 1.90 10.77 9.39
CA SER A 192 1.46 9.59 8.63
C SER A 192 2.62 8.65 8.27
N ARG A 193 3.77 9.24 7.91
CA ARG A 193 5.00 8.52 7.56
C ARG A 193 5.52 7.64 8.69
N CYS A 194 5.35 8.08 9.93
CA CYS A 194 5.83 7.35 11.10
C CYS A 194 4.92 6.19 11.50
N LEU A 195 3.65 6.23 11.07
CA LEU A 195 2.67 5.16 11.28
C LEU A 195 2.82 4.00 10.28
N MET A 196 3.46 4.25 9.14
CA MET A 196 3.73 3.22 8.12
C MET A 196 4.51 2.03 8.74
N GLY A 197 4.05 0.81 8.43
CA GLY A 197 4.61 -0.43 8.96
C GLY A 197 4.27 -0.77 10.42
N TYR A 198 3.72 0.16 11.20
CA TYR A 198 3.43 -0.06 12.62
C TYR A 198 2.46 -1.24 12.85
N ARG A 199 1.43 -1.38 12.01
CA ARG A 199 0.45 -2.49 12.09
C ARG A 199 1.13 -3.86 11.97
N SER A 200 2.03 -3.99 11.00
CA SER A 200 2.78 -5.23 10.74
C SER A 200 3.75 -5.54 11.86
N GLU A 201 4.38 -4.53 12.45
CA GLU A 201 5.30 -4.69 13.59
C GLU A 201 4.57 -5.18 14.85
N VAL A 202 3.38 -4.64 15.16
CA VAL A 202 2.58 -5.08 16.32
C VAL A 202 2.11 -6.52 16.16
N ARG A 203 1.68 -6.91 14.94
CA ARG A 203 1.34 -8.31 14.62
C ARG A 203 2.53 -9.25 14.83
N ALA A 204 3.73 -8.85 14.38
CA ALA A 204 4.94 -9.63 14.57
C ALA A 204 5.34 -9.72 16.07
N TYR A 205 5.24 -8.63 16.82
CA TYR A 205 5.57 -8.62 18.25
C TYR A 205 4.68 -9.57 19.08
N ALA A 206 3.39 -9.66 18.75
CA ALA A 206 2.48 -10.63 19.38
C ALA A 206 2.89 -12.10 19.13
N LEU A 207 3.66 -12.36 18.07
CA LEU A 207 4.14 -13.68 17.67
C LEU A 207 5.58 -13.96 18.13
N ASN A 208 6.28 -12.98 18.71
CA ASN A 208 7.74 -12.96 18.87
C ASN A 208 8.29 -13.81 20.03
N SER A 209 7.67 -14.96 20.30
CA SER A 209 8.23 -15.99 21.18
C SER A 209 9.11 -17.01 20.43
N LEU A 210 9.35 -16.85 19.12
CA LEU A 210 9.96 -17.88 18.30
C LEU A 210 10.95 -17.31 17.26
N GLU A 211 12.24 -17.57 17.52
CA GLU A 211 13.34 -17.79 16.56
C GLU A 211 14.47 -16.73 16.45
N ASP A 212 15.71 -17.17 16.75
CA ASP A 212 16.99 -16.45 16.53
C ASP A 212 17.40 -16.38 15.05
N ARG A 213 16.56 -16.86 14.12
CA ARG A 213 16.86 -17.01 12.69
C ARG A 213 15.76 -16.30 11.90
N GLY A 214 16.16 -15.43 10.97
CA GLY A 214 15.23 -14.61 10.19
C GLY A 214 14.07 -15.38 9.55
N GLU A 215 12.95 -14.69 9.34
CA GLU A 215 11.71 -15.28 8.83
C GLU A 215 11.75 -15.43 7.30
N MET A 216 11.22 -16.52 6.76
CA MET A 216 11.13 -16.73 5.31
C MET A 216 9.72 -16.39 4.80
N PHE A 217 9.64 -15.78 3.62
CA PHE A 217 8.38 -15.47 2.92
C PHE A 217 8.04 -16.46 1.80
N VAL A 218 9.04 -17.20 1.31
CA VAL A 218 8.90 -18.16 0.21
C VAL A 218 8.96 -19.60 0.72
N LYS A 219 8.27 -20.50 0.01
CA LYS A 219 8.28 -21.93 0.28
C LYS A 219 9.39 -22.63 -0.53
N PRO A 220 9.91 -23.77 -0.06
CA PRO A 220 10.76 -24.62 -0.88
C PRO A 220 10.07 -24.99 -2.20
N GLY A 221 10.73 -24.76 -3.33
CA GLY A 221 10.20 -25.00 -4.66
C GLY A 221 9.48 -23.82 -5.31
N ASP A 222 9.28 -22.70 -4.59
CA ASP A 222 8.78 -21.47 -5.20
C ASP A 222 9.77 -20.93 -6.25
N GLU A 223 9.23 -20.43 -7.36
CA GLU A 223 10.03 -19.75 -8.38
C GLU A 223 10.53 -18.39 -7.85
N VAL A 224 11.84 -18.25 -7.79
CA VAL A 224 12.55 -17.04 -7.34
C VAL A 224 13.46 -16.50 -8.45
N TYR A 225 13.77 -15.21 -8.38
CA TYR A 225 14.68 -14.53 -9.30
C TYR A 225 15.61 -13.56 -8.56
N GLU A 226 16.66 -13.11 -9.25
CA GLU A 226 17.60 -12.13 -8.70
C GLU A 226 16.87 -10.85 -8.27
N GLY A 227 17.16 -10.37 -7.07
CA GLY A 227 16.54 -9.16 -6.52
C GLY A 227 15.20 -9.38 -5.82
N MET A 228 14.62 -10.58 -5.89
CA MET A 228 13.42 -10.94 -5.13
C MET A 228 13.72 -11.02 -3.63
N ILE A 229 12.84 -10.45 -2.81
CA ILE A 229 12.90 -10.53 -1.35
C ILE A 229 12.23 -11.84 -0.94
N VAL A 230 12.99 -12.68 -0.24
CA VAL A 230 12.60 -14.06 0.08
C VAL A 230 12.43 -14.30 1.59
N GLY A 231 12.80 -13.33 2.42
CA GLY A 231 12.71 -13.38 3.87
C GLY A 231 13.19 -12.10 4.53
N GLU A 232 12.93 -12.00 5.83
CA GLU A 232 13.37 -10.94 6.73
C GLU A 232 14.62 -11.39 7.49
N HIS A 233 15.65 -10.55 7.49
CA HIS A 233 16.85 -10.82 8.28
C HIS A 233 16.65 -10.34 9.72
N SER A 234 17.14 -11.09 10.70
CA SER A 234 17.05 -10.73 12.13
C SER A 234 17.85 -9.48 12.51
N ARG A 235 18.64 -8.93 11.58
CA ARG A 235 19.40 -7.68 11.75
C ARG A 235 18.99 -6.69 10.66
N PRO A 236 19.12 -5.37 10.92
CA PRO A 236 18.67 -4.31 10.00
C PRO A 236 19.50 -4.18 8.70
N THR A 237 20.38 -5.14 8.40
CA THR A 237 21.24 -5.13 7.22
C THR A 237 20.75 -6.15 6.20
N ASP A 238 20.63 -5.76 4.94
CA ASP A 238 20.29 -6.67 3.85
C ASP A 238 21.40 -7.71 3.65
N ILE A 239 21.01 -8.97 3.42
CA ILE A 239 21.92 -10.07 3.05
C ILE A 239 21.47 -10.68 1.74
N GLU A 240 22.42 -10.86 0.83
CA GLU A 240 22.21 -11.60 -0.41
C GLU A 240 22.34 -13.10 -0.13
N ILE A 241 21.25 -13.84 -0.31
CA ILE A 241 21.22 -15.29 -0.17
C ILE A 241 20.83 -15.94 -1.49
N ASN A 242 21.26 -17.19 -1.68
CA ASN A 242 20.79 -18.02 -2.78
C ASN A 242 19.91 -19.15 -2.20
N PRO A 243 18.57 -19.04 -2.27
CA PRO A 243 17.67 -20.03 -1.71
C PRO A 243 17.54 -21.30 -2.56
N THR A 244 18.01 -21.30 -3.82
CA THR A 244 17.95 -22.47 -4.71
C THR A 244 19.19 -23.36 -4.61
N LYS A 245 20.23 -22.89 -3.92
CA LYS A 245 21.48 -23.63 -3.80
C LYS A 245 21.28 -24.78 -2.81
N GLU A 246 21.25 -26.00 -3.34
CA GLU A 246 21.34 -27.20 -2.52
C GLU A 246 22.61 -27.14 -1.66
N LYS A 247 22.44 -27.39 -0.36
CA LYS A 247 23.56 -27.47 0.58
C LYS A 247 24.41 -28.69 0.18
N LYS A 248 25.46 -28.48 -0.62
CA LYS A 248 26.46 -29.52 -0.82
C LYS A 248 27.04 -29.85 0.55
N LEU A 249 26.78 -31.07 1.03
CA LEU A 249 27.40 -31.68 2.20
C LEU A 249 28.90 -31.89 1.92
N THR A 250 29.67 -30.81 1.78
CA THR A 250 31.12 -30.87 1.71
C THR A 250 31.67 -30.94 3.13
N ASN A 251 31.72 -32.18 3.63
CA ASN A 251 32.55 -32.71 4.71
C ASN A 251 32.54 -31.99 6.07
N MET A 252 31.82 -32.56 7.05
CA MET A 252 32.44 -32.99 8.32
C MET A 252 31.50 -33.93 9.10
N ARG A 253 31.90 -35.21 9.20
CA ARG A 253 31.63 -36.15 10.30
C ARG A 253 30.22 -36.19 10.92
N ALA A 254 29.42 -37.18 10.50
CA ALA A 254 28.72 -38.10 11.40
C ALA A 254 28.04 -39.18 10.56
N ALA A 255 28.43 -40.43 10.79
CA ALA A 255 27.54 -41.55 10.54
C ALA A 255 26.44 -41.46 11.59
N GLY A 256 25.19 -41.23 11.19
CA GLY A 256 24.05 -41.27 12.11
C GLY A 256 22.90 -40.37 11.67
N THR A 257 21.80 -41.03 11.30
CA THR A 257 20.41 -40.52 11.17
C THR A 257 20.17 -39.39 10.17
N ASP A 258 19.31 -39.65 9.19
CA ASP A 258 18.61 -38.64 8.39
C ASP A 258 17.96 -37.61 9.33
N GLU A 259 18.64 -36.49 9.54
CA GLU A 259 18.05 -35.35 10.22
C GLU A 259 16.98 -34.78 9.30
N ASN A 260 15.71 -35.06 9.60
CA ASN A 260 14.60 -34.30 9.03
C ASN A 260 14.86 -32.82 9.26
N ILE A 261 15.22 -32.09 8.20
CA ILE A 261 15.44 -30.65 8.24
C ILE A 261 14.10 -30.01 8.59
N LYS A 262 13.94 -29.58 9.84
CA LYS A 262 12.81 -28.76 10.26
C LYS A 262 12.96 -27.41 9.59
N LEU A 263 12.06 -27.10 8.67
CA LEU A 263 11.95 -25.78 8.06
C LEU A 263 11.33 -24.83 9.07
N SER A 264 11.90 -23.63 9.20
CA SER A 264 11.25 -22.53 9.93
C SER A 264 9.88 -22.24 9.32
N PRO A 265 8.89 -21.84 10.13
CA PRO A 265 7.58 -21.46 9.64
C PRO A 265 7.69 -20.31 8.63
N ILE A 266 6.96 -20.42 7.52
CA ILE A 266 6.90 -19.38 6.49
C ILE A 266 5.87 -18.34 6.92
N ARG A 267 6.26 -17.07 6.96
CA ARG A 267 5.32 -15.97 7.20
C ARG A 267 4.56 -15.67 5.92
N GLN A 268 3.29 -16.04 5.90
CA GLN A 268 2.39 -15.66 4.81
C GLN A 268 1.95 -14.20 4.98
N MET A 269 2.28 -13.36 4.02
CA MET A 269 1.90 -11.95 4.02
C MET A 269 0.69 -11.72 3.13
N SER A 270 -0.29 -10.98 3.63
CA SER A 270 -1.36 -10.43 2.79
C SER A 270 -0.85 -9.25 1.96
N LEU A 271 -1.61 -8.82 0.95
CA LEU A 271 -1.25 -7.63 0.18
C LEU A 271 -1.13 -6.38 1.09
N GLU A 272 -2.05 -6.22 2.04
CA GLU A 272 -2.01 -5.13 3.03
C GLU A 272 -0.69 -5.18 3.81
N ASP A 273 -0.31 -6.36 4.33
CA ASP A 273 0.95 -6.50 5.06
C ASP A 273 2.14 -6.14 4.17
N VAL A 274 2.15 -6.56 2.90
CA VAL A 274 3.24 -6.26 1.97
C VAL A 274 3.34 -4.77 1.69
N VAL A 275 2.23 -4.07 1.42
CA VAL A 275 2.22 -2.63 1.18
C VAL A 275 2.79 -1.86 2.39
N THR A 276 2.47 -2.31 3.61
CA THR A 276 2.96 -1.67 4.84
C THR A 276 4.43 -1.98 5.13
N TYR A 277 4.95 -3.07 4.56
CA TYR A 277 6.26 -3.61 4.91
C TYR A 277 7.38 -3.10 4.01
N ILE A 278 7.10 -2.94 2.71
CA ILE A 278 8.16 -2.65 1.74
C ILE A 278 8.78 -1.25 1.92
N GLY A 279 10.10 -1.18 1.70
CA GLY A 279 10.88 0.06 1.75
C GLY A 279 10.84 0.89 0.47
N GLU A 280 11.38 2.11 0.52
CA GLU A 280 11.42 3.04 -0.63
C GLU A 280 12.21 2.50 -1.84
N ASP A 281 13.23 1.66 -1.59
CA ASP A 281 14.05 1.01 -2.62
C ASP A 281 13.48 -0.33 -3.09
N GLU A 282 12.24 -0.64 -2.70
CA GLU A 282 11.54 -1.90 -2.97
C GLU A 282 10.28 -1.68 -3.81
N MET A 283 9.79 -2.78 -4.36
CA MET A 283 8.60 -2.85 -5.19
C MET A 283 7.84 -4.15 -4.92
N ILE A 284 6.54 -4.10 -5.16
CA ILE A 284 5.62 -5.23 -5.11
C ILE A 284 5.31 -5.63 -6.54
N ASP A 285 5.58 -6.88 -6.89
CA ASP A 285 5.10 -7.47 -8.13
C ASP A 285 3.78 -8.18 -7.84
N VAL A 286 2.72 -7.69 -8.46
CA VAL A 286 1.35 -8.14 -8.23
C VAL A 286 0.88 -8.88 -9.47
N SER A 287 0.48 -10.14 -9.31
CA SER A 287 -0.18 -10.96 -10.34
C SER A 287 -1.48 -11.55 -9.80
N PRO A 288 -2.37 -12.07 -10.68
CA PRO A 288 -3.67 -12.58 -10.25
C PRO A 288 -3.61 -13.70 -9.21
N THR A 289 -2.49 -14.42 -9.13
CA THR A 289 -2.33 -15.52 -8.17
C THR A 289 -1.18 -15.33 -7.18
N LYS A 290 -0.23 -14.42 -7.44
CA LYS A 290 0.95 -14.24 -6.60
C LYS A 290 1.21 -12.77 -6.29
N ILE A 291 1.74 -12.54 -5.10
CA ILE A 291 2.27 -11.25 -4.67
C ILE A 291 3.72 -11.53 -4.28
N ARG A 292 4.65 -10.78 -4.85
CA ARG A 292 6.08 -10.91 -4.58
C ARG A 292 6.65 -9.56 -4.20
N MET A 293 7.64 -9.58 -3.32
CA MET A 293 8.43 -8.41 -2.97
C MET A 293 9.77 -8.50 -3.67
N ARG A 294 10.31 -7.36 -4.11
CA ARG A 294 11.63 -7.28 -4.72
C ARG A 294 12.26 -5.92 -4.49
N LYS A 295 13.56 -5.84 -4.71
CA LYS A 295 14.27 -4.56 -4.81
C LYS A 295 13.96 -3.91 -6.16
N ARG A 296 13.87 -2.58 -6.17
CA ARG A 296 13.67 -1.78 -7.38
C ARG A 296 14.79 -2.02 -8.39
N GLU A 297 16.04 -1.97 -7.91
CA GLU A 297 17.21 -2.42 -8.67
C GLU A 297 17.49 -3.89 -8.31
N LEU A 298 17.27 -4.78 -9.28
CA LEU A 298 17.38 -6.22 -9.04
C LEU A 298 18.82 -6.66 -8.77
N THR A 299 19.78 -6.06 -9.46
CA THR A 299 21.17 -6.53 -9.42
C THR A 299 21.92 -6.01 -8.21
N ALA A 300 22.65 -6.90 -7.54
CA ALA A 300 23.52 -6.58 -6.41
C ALA A 300 24.48 -5.41 -6.71
N ASN A 301 25.10 -5.46 -7.89
CA ASN A 301 26.05 -4.45 -8.35
C ASN A 301 25.37 -3.12 -8.68
N GLY A 302 24.17 -3.16 -9.27
CA GLY A 302 23.36 -1.96 -9.52
C GLY A 302 23.02 -1.25 -8.22
N ARG A 303 22.58 -1.99 -7.20
CA ARG A 303 22.26 -1.43 -5.87
C ARG A 303 23.46 -0.74 -5.23
N LYS A 304 24.63 -1.38 -5.24
CA LYS A 304 25.89 -0.78 -4.71
C LYS A 304 26.26 0.50 -5.46
N ARG A 305 26.08 0.53 -6.79
CA ARG A 305 26.36 1.72 -7.60
C ARG A 305 25.40 2.87 -7.29
N MET A 306 24.12 2.58 -7.06
CA MET A 306 23.11 3.58 -6.69
C MET A 306 23.36 4.15 -5.28
N GLN A 307 23.74 3.31 -4.33
CA GLN A 307 24.14 3.76 -2.98
C GLN A 307 25.39 4.65 -3.02
N GLY A 308 26.36 4.34 -3.88
CA GLY A 308 27.56 5.16 -4.08
C GLY A 308 27.30 6.53 -4.70
N LYS A 309 26.17 6.73 -5.42
CA LYS A 309 25.75 8.02 -6.00
C LYS A 309 24.95 8.90 -5.05
N LYS A 310 24.38 8.33 -3.97
CA LYS A 310 23.58 9.06 -2.96
C LYS A 310 24.45 9.70 -1.85
N LYS A 311 25.76 9.42 -1.81
CA LYS A 311 26.74 10.08 -0.93
C LYS A 311 27.35 11.29 -1.62
#